data_AF-A0A0C3DPV1-F1
#
_entry.id   AF-A0A0C3DPV1-F1
#
_cell.length_a   1.000
_cell.length_b   1.000
_cell.length_c   1.000
_cell.angle_alpha   90.00
_cell.angle_beta   90.00
_cell.angle_gamma   90.00
#
_symmetry.space_group_name_H-M   'P 1'
#
loop_
_entity.id
_entity.type
_entity.pdbx_description
1 polymer ?
#
loop_
_entity_poly.entity_id
_entity_poly.type
_entity_poly.pdbx_seq_one_letter_code
_entity_poly.pdbx_strand_id
1 'polypeptide(L)'
;MQILHSMILPDQKDWAEKVPMVEFTINSSVSSLTGFAPFELTYRYMPRMAQVEHERAPKVAPGVQSFVHQARHNLSMALDAIIKSRMIQTHHTNKRRKASPTLDVGEKLLPKYIGPMKVVTSHLETDNYMLKLPQQLKDRRIHPTFHINLLQ
;
A
#
# COMPACT_ATOMS: atom_id res chain seq x y z
N MET A 1 -5.00 1.22 -3.82
CA MET A 1 -4.99 1.44 -5.28
C MET A 1 -5.11 0.18 -6.13
N GLN A 2 -4.59 -0.99 -5.73
CA GLN A 2 -4.64 -2.20 -6.58
C GLN A 2 -6.06 -2.65 -7.00
N ILE A 3 -7.05 -2.54 -6.11
CA ILE A 3 -8.44 -2.93 -6.40
C ILE A 3 -9.04 -2.03 -7.49
N LEU A 4 -8.86 -0.71 -7.39
CA LEU A 4 -9.33 0.25 -8.39
C LEU A 4 -8.73 -0.07 -9.76
N HIS A 5 -7.42 -0.29 -9.84
CA HIS A 5 -6.76 -0.65 -11.11
C HIS A 5 -7.26 -1.97 -11.73
N SER A 6 -7.79 -2.90 -10.93
CA SER A 6 -8.35 -4.16 -11.44
C SER A 6 -9.77 -4.03 -11.99
N MET A 7 -10.48 -2.96 -11.65
CA MET A 7 -11.90 -2.75 -11.99
C MET A 7 -12.13 -1.74 -13.11
N ILE A 8 -11.09 -0.97 -13.46
CA ILE A 8 -11.11 0.04 -14.51
C ILE A 8 -10.69 -0.59 -15.84
N LEU A 9 -11.29 -0.14 -16.95
CA LEU A 9 -10.88 -0.53 -18.29
C LEU A 9 -9.45 -0.02 -18.65
N PRO A 10 -8.77 -0.64 -19.63
CA PRO A 10 -7.43 -0.21 -20.03
C PRO A 10 -7.32 1.27 -20.47
N ASP A 11 -8.43 1.87 -20.91
CA ASP A 11 -8.50 3.27 -21.33
C ASP A 11 -8.69 4.27 -20.18
N GLN A 12 -8.88 3.78 -18.94
CA GLN A 12 -9.01 4.55 -17.70
C GLN A 12 -10.11 5.61 -17.66
N LYS A 13 -11.15 5.48 -18.51
CA LYS A 13 -12.23 6.49 -18.59
C LYS A 13 -13.39 6.23 -17.65
N ASP A 14 -13.54 5.01 -17.15
CA ASP A 14 -14.67 4.56 -16.34
C ASP A 14 -14.39 4.62 -14.82
N TRP A 15 -13.24 5.15 -14.40
CA TRP A 15 -12.82 5.13 -12.99
C TRP A 15 -13.86 5.74 -12.03
N ALA A 16 -14.46 6.86 -12.41
CA ALA A 16 -15.45 7.56 -11.58
C ALA A 16 -16.70 6.70 -11.30
N GLU A 17 -17.10 5.87 -12.27
CA GLU A 17 -18.22 4.94 -12.12
C GLU A 17 -17.87 3.77 -11.19
N LYS A 18 -16.58 3.38 -11.13
CA LYS A 18 -16.12 2.26 -10.30
C LYS A 18 -15.80 2.65 -8.86
N VAL A 19 -15.64 3.94 -8.56
CA VAL A 19 -15.32 4.43 -7.19
C VAL A 19 -16.29 3.92 -6.13
N PRO A 20 -17.63 4.01 -6.28
CA PRO A 20 -18.56 3.58 -5.23
C PRO A 20 -18.41 2.09 -4.90
N MET A 21 -18.18 1.25 -5.91
CA MET A 21 -17.99 -0.19 -5.72
C MET A 21 -16.66 -0.50 -5.03
N VAL A 22 -15.59 0.22 -5.39
CA VAL A 22 -14.27 0.06 -4.77
C VAL A 22 -14.31 0.48 -3.30
N GLU A 23 -14.93 1.63 -3.01
CA GLU A 23 -15.13 2.11 -1.64
C GLU A 23 -15.90 1.09 -0.81
N PHE A 24 -17.03 0.58 -1.34
CA PHE A 24 -17.80 -0.46 -0.67
C PHE A 24 -16.98 -1.72 -0.40
N THR A 25 -16.19 -2.16 -1.38
CA THR A 25 -15.33 -3.36 -1.26
C THR A 25 -14.26 -3.16 -0.18
N ILE A 26 -13.64 -1.99 -0.13
CA ILE A 26 -12.62 -1.67 0.90
C ILE A 26 -13.26 -1.61 2.28
N ASN A 27 -14.40 -0.91 2.41
CA ASN A 27 -15.07 -0.72 3.69
C ASN A 27 -15.78 -1.98 4.23
N SER A 28 -16.01 -2.98 3.37
CA SER A 28 -16.54 -4.29 3.74
C SER A 28 -15.48 -5.38 3.92
N SER A 29 -14.21 -5.12 3.58
CA SER A 29 -13.14 -6.09 3.76
C SER A 29 -12.68 -6.15 5.21
N VAL A 30 -12.65 -7.35 5.78
CA VAL A 30 -12.11 -7.58 7.13
C VAL A 30 -10.60 -7.42 7.11
N SER A 31 -10.08 -6.58 8.01
CA SER A 31 -8.63 -6.40 8.18
C SER A 31 -8.04 -7.52 9.04
N SER A 32 -6.89 -8.06 8.64
CA SER A 32 -6.18 -9.08 9.40
C SER A 32 -5.63 -8.59 10.74
N LEU A 33 -5.42 -7.27 10.89
CA LEU A 33 -4.89 -6.67 12.11
C LEU A 33 -5.97 -6.51 13.20
N THR A 34 -7.18 -6.17 12.80
CA THR A 34 -8.28 -5.85 13.74
C THR A 34 -9.33 -6.95 13.81
N GLY A 35 -9.42 -7.81 12.79
CA GLY A 35 -10.47 -8.83 12.68
C GLY A 35 -11.85 -8.26 12.30
N PHE A 36 -11.96 -6.96 12.02
CA PHE A 36 -13.21 -6.29 11.69
C PHE A 36 -13.10 -5.52 10.37
N ALA A 37 -14.23 -5.32 9.69
CA ALA A 37 -14.34 -4.43 8.56
C ALA A 37 -14.56 -2.97 9.00
N PRO A 38 -14.09 -1.96 8.23
CA PRO A 38 -14.31 -0.55 8.56
C PRO A 38 -15.79 -0.15 8.77
N PHE A 39 -16.72 -0.73 7.98
CA PHE A 39 -18.16 -0.48 8.18
C PHE A 39 -18.65 -0.98 9.54
N GLU A 40 -18.15 -2.12 10.01
CA GLU A 40 -18.50 -2.65 11.33
C GLU A 40 -17.93 -1.78 12.45
N LEU A 41 -16.72 -1.26 12.29
CA LEU A 41 -16.11 -0.38 13.28
C LEU A 41 -16.80 0.99 13.36
N THR A 42 -17.22 1.53 12.22
CA THR A 42 -17.79 2.88 12.14
C THR A 42 -19.28 2.88 12.48
N TYR A 43 -20.03 1.95 11.90
CA TYR A 43 -21.49 1.94 11.95
C TYR A 43 -22.07 0.78 12.75
N ARG A 44 -21.23 -0.17 13.20
CA ARG A 44 -21.65 -1.40 13.92
C ARG A 44 -22.59 -2.31 13.14
N TYR A 45 -22.70 -2.09 11.83
CA TYR A 45 -23.41 -2.99 10.93
C TYR A 45 -22.67 -3.04 9.59
N MET A 46 -22.77 -4.18 8.91
CA MET A 46 -22.29 -4.34 7.54
C MET A 46 -23.45 -4.06 6.58
N PRO A 47 -23.41 -2.97 5.79
CA PRO A 47 -24.43 -2.73 4.77
C PRO A 47 -24.39 -3.86 3.74
N ARG A 48 -25.56 -4.39 3.37
CA ARG A 48 -25.68 -5.31 2.24
C ARG A 48 -25.99 -4.49 0.99
N MET A 49 -25.31 -4.78 -0.12
CA MET A 49 -25.75 -4.27 -1.42
C MET A 49 -27.18 -4.76 -1.64
N ALA A 50 -28.11 -3.85 -1.93
CA ALA A 50 -29.46 -4.21 -2.30
C ALA A 50 -29.35 -5.11 -3.54
N GLN A 51 -29.59 -6.42 -3.35
CA GLN A 51 -29.78 -7.29 -4.50
C GLN A 51 -31.03 -6.78 -5.17
N VAL A 52 -30.93 -6.32 -6.43
CA VAL A 52 -32.11 -6.18 -7.27
C VAL A 52 -32.78 -7.55 -7.21
N GLU A 53 -33.94 -7.62 -6.59
CA GLU A 53 -34.73 -8.84 -6.43
C GLU A 53 -35.12 -9.31 -7.83
N HIS A 54 -34.23 -10.10 -8.46
CA HIS A 54 -34.68 -11.01 -9.50
C HIS A 54 -35.43 -12.11 -8.76
N GLU A 55 -36.74 -12.05 -8.91
CA GLU A 55 -37.71 -12.98 -8.37
C GLU A 55 -37.23 -14.44 -8.39
N ARG A 56 -37.63 -15.15 -7.34
CA ARG A 56 -37.63 -16.62 -7.16
C ARG A 56 -36.31 -17.20 -6.66
N ALA A 57 -36.36 -17.58 -5.38
CA ALA A 57 -35.50 -18.61 -4.83
C ALA A 57 -35.43 -19.83 -5.77
N PRO A 58 -34.23 -20.37 -6.08
CA PRO A 58 -34.12 -21.69 -6.65
C PRO A 58 -33.51 -22.66 -5.63
N LYS A 59 -34.14 -23.84 -5.53
CA LYS A 59 -33.52 -25.07 -5.04
C LYS A 59 -32.12 -25.17 -5.65
N VAL A 60 -31.09 -25.33 -4.83
CA VAL A 60 -29.68 -25.34 -5.23
C VAL A 60 -29.50 -26.24 -6.45
N ALA A 61 -29.32 -25.62 -7.62
CA ALA A 61 -29.07 -26.34 -8.84
C ALA A 61 -27.68 -27.01 -8.74
N PRO A 62 -27.51 -28.27 -9.17
CA PRO A 62 -26.23 -28.99 -9.09
C PRO A 62 -25.04 -28.23 -9.72
N GLY A 63 -25.31 -27.35 -10.70
CA GLY A 63 -24.32 -26.49 -11.33
C GLY A 63 -23.73 -25.40 -10.42
N VAL A 64 -24.40 -25.01 -9.33
CA VAL A 64 -23.87 -24.02 -8.38
C VAL A 64 -22.78 -24.63 -7.51
N GLN A 65 -22.91 -25.90 -7.13
CA GLN A 65 -21.88 -26.63 -6.38
C GLN A 65 -20.60 -26.80 -7.20
N SER A 66 -20.74 -27.19 -8.47
CA SER A 66 -19.58 -27.30 -9.38
C SER A 66 -18.94 -25.94 -9.66
N PHE A 67 -19.73 -24.88 -9.82
CA PHE A 67 -19.20 -23.51 -9.96
C PHE A 67 -18.41 -23.07 -8.72
N VAL A 68 -18.95 -23.29 -7.52
CA VAL A 68 -18.26 -22.94 -6.27
C VAL A 68 -16.99 -23.78 -6.09
N HIS A 69 -17.02 -25.06 -6.43
CA HIS A 69 -15.84 -25.93 -6.39
C HIS A 69 -14.76 -25.45 -7.37
N GLN A 70 -15.15 -25.13 -8.60
CA GLN A 70 -14.25 -24.59 -9.62
C GLN A 70 -13.68 -23.23 -9.23
N ALA A 71 -14.48 -22.36 -8.63
CA ALA A 71 -14.03 -21.06 -8.14
C ALA A 71 -12.98 -21.22 -7.03
N ARG A 72 -13.19 -22.14 -6.09
CA ARG A 72 -12.20 -22.45 -5.03
C ARG A 72 -10.92 -23.05 -5.61
N HIS A 73 -11.03 -23.96 -6.57
CA HIS A 73 -9.88 -24.53 -7.27
C HIS A 73 -9.07 -23.45 -8.00
N ASN A 74 -9.74 -22.58 -8.76
CA ASN A 74 -9.11 -21.48 -9.47
C ASN A 74 -8.41 -20.50 -8.52
N LEU A 75 -9.04 -20.21 -7.38
CA LEU A 75 -8.43 -19.36 -6.35
C LEU A 75 -7.18 -20.00 -5.76
N SER A 76 -7.21 -21.29 -5.44
CA SER A 76 -6.03 -22.02 -4.94
C SER A 76 -4.88 -21.97 -5.96
N MET A 77 -5.18 -22.24 -7.23
CA MET A 77 -4.20 -22.18 -8.31
C MET A 77 -3.61 -20.78 -8.49
N ALA A 78 -4.43 -19.73 -8.37
CA ALA A 78 -3.97 -18.35 -8.46
C ALA A 78 -3.03 -17.99 -7.29
N LEU A 79 -3.36 -18.42 -6.07
CA LEU A 79 -2.53 -18.21 -4.89
C LEU A 79 -1.16 -18.90 -5.05
N ASP A 80 -1.15 -20.16 -5.51
CA ASP A 80 0.09 -20.89 -5.75
C ASP A 80 0.96 -20.24 -6.82
N ALA A 81 0.34 -19.74 -7.89
CA ALA A 81 1.05 -19.02 -8.95
C ALA A 81 1.70 -17.72 -8.43
N ILE A 82 0.99 -16.97 -7.56
CA ILE A 82 1.52 -15.76 -6.92
C ILE A 82 2.72 -16.10 -6.03
N ILE A 83 2.62 -17.14 -5.21
CA ILE A 83 3.70 -17.58 -4.32
C ILE A 83 4.94 -17.96 -5.14
N LYS A 84 4.77 -18.82 -6.16
CA LYS A 84 5.86 -19.23 -7.05
C LYS A 84 6.51 -18.04 -7.77
N SER A 85 5.70 -17.13 -8.31
CA SER A 85 6.18 -15.92 -8.98
C SER A 85 7.03 -15.05 -8.04
N ARG A 86 6.56 -14.83 -6.80
CA ARG A 86 7.32 -14.09 -5.78
C ARG A 86 8.66 -14.74 -5.44
N MET A 87 8.70 -16.06 -5.31
CA MET A 87 9.95 -16.79 -5.05
C MET A 87 10.95 -16.60 -6.20
N ILE A 88 10.50 -16.73 -7.45
CA ILE A 88 11.34 -16.56 -8.64
C ILE A 88 11.86 -15.12 -8.72
N GLN A 89 10.98 -14.13 -8.56
CA GLN A 89 11.33 -12.71 -8.56
C GLN A 89 12.35 -12.38 -7.47
N THR A 90 12.14 -12.88 -6.26
CA THR A 90 13.06 -12.70 -5.14
C THR A 90 14.43 -13.29 -5.46
N HIS A 91 14.47 -14.54 -5.96
CA HIS A 91 15.71 -15.19 -6.36
C HIS A 91 16.46 -14.43 -7.45
N HIS A 92 15.76 -13.96 -8.48
CA HIS A 92 16.37 -13.22 -9.60
C HIS A 92 16.85 -11.83 -9.19
N THR A 93 16.09 -11.14 -8.34
CA THR A 93 16.45 -9.82 -7.79
C THR A 93 17.67 -9.94 -6.89
N ASN A 94 17.70 -10.94 -6.00
CA ASN A 94 18.85 -11.21 -5.13
C ASN A 94 20.09 -11.62 -5.93
N LYS A 95 19.94 -12.43 -6.99
CA LYS A 95 21.05 -12.82 -7.88
C LYS A 95 21.68 -11.62 -8.61
N ARG A 96 20.91 -10.56 -8.89
CA ARG A 96 21.38 -9.34 -9.57
C ARG A 96 21.82 -8.23 -8.61
N ARG A 97 21.71 -8.45 -7.30
CA ARG A 97 22.09 -7.48 -6.28
C ARG A 97 23.61 -7.43 -6.16
N LYS A 98 24.26 -6.48 -6.85
CA LYS A 98 25.66 -6.12 -6.62
C LYS A 98 25.76 -5.20 -5.39
N ALA A 99 26.92 -5.20 -4.73
CA ALA A 99 27.25 -4.13 -3.77
C ALA A 99 27.13 -2.78 -4.48
N SER A 100 26.59 -1.77 -3.79
CA SER A 100 26.37 -0.44 -4.36
C SER A 100 27.64 0.05 -5.07
N PRO A 101 27.58 0.45 -6.36
CA PRO A 101 28.74 0.95 -7.06
C PRO A 101 29.24 2.23 -6.38
N THR A 102 30.54 2.35 -6.20
CA THR A 102 31.20 3.61 -5.86
C THR A 102 30.93 4.59 -7.01
N LEU A 103 30.24 5.69 -6.71
CA LEU A 103 29.65 6.58 -7.70
C LEU A 103 30.69 7.56 -8.27
N ASP A 104 30.76 7.62 -9.60
CA ASP A 104 31.50 8.63 -10.37
C ASP A 104 30.68 9.94 -10.52
N VAL A 105 31.42 11.04 -10.72
CA VAL A 105 31.13 12.41 -10.34
C VAL A 105 30.30 13.19 -11.38
N GLY A 106 29.02 13.41 -11.07
CA GLY A 106 28.15 14.47 -11.62
C GLY A 106 27.34 15.11 -10.48
N GLU A 107 26.37 16.02 -10.70
CA GLU A 107 25.55 16.69 -9.65
C GLU A 107 24.98 15.74 -8.56
N LYS A 108 24.93 14.43 -8.86
CA LYS A 108 24.86 13.26 -7.97
C LYS A 108 25.90 13.21 -6.82
N LEU A 109 26.89 14.09 -6.77
CA LEU A 109 27.84 14.19 -5.66
C LEU A 109 28.11 15.60 -5.13
N LEU A 110 27.05 16.40 -5.11
CA LEU A 110 26.84 17.16 -3.88
C LEU A 110 26.73 16.16 -2.71
N PRO A 111 27.41 16.42 -1.57
CA PRO A 111 27.29 15.55 -0.41
C PRO A 111 25.80 15.46 -0.03
N LYS A 112 25.30 14.23 0.04
CA LYS A 112 23.90 13.94 0.39
C LYS A 112 23.51 14.48 1.77
N TYR A 113 24.51 14.68 2.64
CA TYR A 113 24.35 15.17 4.00
C TYR A 113 25.20 16.42 4.20
N ILE A 114 24.65 17.40 4.91
CA ILE A 114 25.34 18.64 5.26
C ILE A 114 25.98 18.48 6.63
N GLY A 115 27.14 17.83 6.66
CA GLY A 115 28.03 17.74 7.83
C GLY A 115 27.39 17.19 9.13
N PRO A 116 28.21 16.95 10.17
CA PRO A 116 27.71 16.66 11.49
C PRO A 116 27.16 17.95 12.13
N MET A 117 25.87 17.96 12.46
CA MET A 117 25.22 19.07 13.17
C MET A 117 24.99 18.69 14.62
N LYS A 118 25.22 19.63 15.53
CA LYS A 118 24.94 19.40 16.96
C LYS A 118 23.44 19.44 17.19
N VAL A 119 22.90 18.38 17.80
CA VAL A 119 21.54 18.35 18.33
C VAL A 119 21.46 19.27 19.54
N VAL A 120 20.51 20.21 19.52
CA VAL A 120 20.22 21.14 20.61
C VAL A 120 19.14 20.58 21.52
N THR A 121 18.08 20.04 20.93
CA THR A 121 16.91 19.52 21.64
C THR A 121 16.36 18.29 20.92
N SER A 122 15.88 17.31 21.68
CA SER A 122 15.19 16.12 21.16
C SER A 122 13.77 16.04 21.69
N HIS A 123 12.80 15.90 20.80
CA HIS A 123 11.38 15.70 21.08
C HIS A 123 11.01 14.24 20.78
N LEU A 124 11.25 13.37 21.76
CA LEU A 124 11.09 11.91 21.62
C LEU A 124 9.64 11.48 21.31
N GLU A 125 8.64 12.25 21.72
CA GLU A 125 7.23 11.93 21.45
C GLU A 125 6.85 12.03 19.96
N THR A 126 7.59 12.83 19.19
CA THR A 126 7.30 13.08 17.77
C THR A 126 8.48 12.73 16.88
N ASP A 127 9.50 12.05 17.43
CA ASP A 127 10.76 11.72 16.77
C ASP A 127 11.43 12.92 16.07
N ASN A 128 11.25 14.13 16.62
CA ASN A 128 11.77 15.37 16.05
C ASN A 128 12.97 15.89 16.83
N TYR A 129 13.98 16.41 16.14
CA TYR A 129 15.22 16.91 16.70
C TYR A 129 15.52 18.30 16.18
N MET A 130 15.92 19.20 17.08
CA MET A 130 16.40 20.54 16.72
C MET A 130 17.91 20.52 16.55
N LEU A 131 18.38 21.01 15.41
CA LEU A 131 19.80 21.08 15.06
C LEU A 131 20.33 22.51 15.14
N LYS A 132 21.59 22.66 15.57
CA LYS A 132 22.32 23.92 15.47
C LYS A 132 22.77 24.15 14.03
N LEU A 133 21.90 24.80 13.25
CA LEU A 133 22.17 25.11 11.85
C LEU A 133 23.28 26.17 11.67
N PRO A 134 24.18 26.01 10.68
CA PRO A 134 25.08 27.06 10.21
C PRO A 134 24.30 28.28 9.70
N GLN A 135 24.92 29.46 9.76
CA GLN A 135 24.29 30.73 9.38
C GLN A 135 23.81 30.70 7.93
N GLN A 136 24.58 30.08 7.03
CA GLN A 136 24.23 29.93 5.62
C GLN A 136 22.89 29.21 5.39
N LEU A 137 22.50 28.27 6.27
CA LEU A 137 21.22 27.57 6.15
C LEU A 137 20.06 28.39 6.74
N LYS A 138 20.34 29.18 7.78
CA LYS A 138 19.37 30.11 8.35
C LYS A 138 19.04 31.25 7.39
N ASP A 139 20.05 31.75 6.66
CA ASP A 139 19.87 32.79 5.65
C ASP A 139 19.01 32.28 4.47
N ARG A 140 19.04 30.97 4.20
CA ARG A 140 18.14 30.27 3.26
C ARG A 140 16.78 29.92 3.87
N ARG A 141 16.47 30.39 5.09
CA ARG A 141 15.22 30.16 5.84
C ARG A 141 14.91 28.69 6.12
N ILE A 142 15.94 27.85 6.30
CA ILE A 142 15.74 26.45 6.68
C ILE A 142 15.41 26.37 8.18
N HIS A 143 14.33 25.65 8.50
CA HIS A 143 13.90 25.44 9.89
C HIS A 143 14.82 24.44 10.61
N PRO A 144 15.19 24.66 11.89
CA PRO A 144 16.15 23.82 12.60
C PRO A 144 15.58 22.47 13.09
N THR A 145 14.27 22.25 13.00
CA THR A 145 13.61 21.02 13.48
C THR A 145 13.45 20.01 12.35
N PHE A 146 13.92 18.78 12.57
CA PHE A 146 13.86 17.68 11.60
C PHE A 146 13.39 16.40 12.26
N HIS A 147 12.56 15.62 11.57
CA HIS A 147 12.19 14.27 11.99
C HIS A 147 13.39 13.31 11.86
N ILE A 148 13.47 12.29 12.70
CA ILE A 148 14.61 11.34 12.77
C ILE A 148 14.94 10.70 11.42
N ASN A 149 13.93 10.43 10.59
CA ASN A 149 14.10 9.87 9.23
C ASN A 149 14.92 10.76 8.27
N LEU A 150 15.06 12.05 8.59
CA LEU A 150 15.86 13.01 7.82
C LEU A 150 17.29 13.17 8.38
N LEU A 151 17.61 12.48 9.48
CA LEU A 151 18.92 12.45 10.12
C LEU A 151 19.55 11.06 9.88
N GLN A 152 20.82 11.03 9.51
CA GLN A 152 21.58 9.78 9.26
C GLN A 152 22.91 9.77 9.99
#